data_AF-A0A9P6XL12-F1
#
_entry.id   AF-A0A9P6XL12-F1
#
_cell.length_a   1.000
_cell.length_b   1.000
_cell.length_c   1.000
_cell.angle_alpha   90.00
_cell.angle_beta   90.00
_cell.angle_gamma   90.00
#
_symmetry.space_group_name_H-M   'P 1'
#
loop_
_entity.id
_entity.type
_entity.pdbx_description
1 polymer ?
#
loop_
_entity_poly.entity_id
_entity_poly.type
_entity_poly.pdbx_seq_one_letter_code
_entity_poly.pdbx_strand_id
1 'polypeptide(L)' 'MLEAKGTPLSPQTVRNFLVSTGFKSGLKKAVLLLTPSRRKARLVFAKKYHHFNKNDWLRRVYTVEIKINRLGSDGKQ' A
#
# COMPACT_ATOMS: atom_id res chain seq x y z
N MET A 1 28.16 -11.25 6.78
CA MET A 1 26.93 -11.58 7.53
C MET A 1 27.04 -10.92 8.90
N LEU A 2 26.00 -10.27 9.42
CA LEU A 2 26.06 -9.63 10.75
C LEU A 2 25.98 -10.73 11.82
N GLU A 3 27.10 -11.06 12.46
CA GLU A 3 27.18 -12.11 13.50
C GLU A 3 27.30 -11.50 14.89
N ALA A 4 26.38 -11.86 15.79
CA ALA A 4 26.47 -11.52 17.21
C ALA A 4 27.22 -12.64 17.95
N LYS A 5 28.53 -12.46 18.14
CA LYS A 5 29.35 -13.40 18.93
C LYS A 5 29.13 -13.18 20.43
N GLY A 6 27.96 -13.59 20.93
CA GLY A 6 27.63 -13.60 22.37
C GLY A 6 27.40 -12.23 23.02
N THR A 7 27.48 -11.13 22.25
CA THR A 7 27.19 -9.77 22.73
C THR A 7 25.90 -9.24 22.08
N PRO A 8 24.98 -8.62 22.84
CA PRO A 8 23.80 -8.01 22.25
C PRO A 8 24.20 -6.86 21.32
N LEU A 9 23.77 -6.93 20.06
CA LEU A 9 24.00 -5.87 19.09
C LEU A 9 23.19 -4.63 19.46
N SER A 10 23.83 -3.46 19.39
CA SER A 10 23.11 -2.21 19.57
C SER A 10 22.13 -1.98 18.40
N PRO A 11 20.96 -1.34 18.63
CA PRO A 11 20.06 -0.94 17.55
C PRO A 11 20.75 -0.10 16.47
N GLN A 12 21.76 0.69 16.85
CA GLN A 12 22.53 1.52 15.92
C GLN A 12 23.43 0.68 15.01
N THR A 13 24.02 -0.40 15.52
CA THR A 13 24.82 -1.35 14.73
C THR A 13 23.99 -1.99 13.62
N VAL A 14 22.76 -2.41 13.95
CA VAL A 14 21.81 -2.97 12.98
C VAL A 14 21.41 -1.93 11.94
N ARG A 15 21.12 -0.69 12.36
CA ARG A 15 20.76 0.41 11.44
C ARG A 15 21.89 0.72 10.44
N ASN A 16 23.13 0.83 10.92
CA ASN A 16 24.29 1.11 10.07
C ASN A 16 24.50 0.01 9.02
N PHE A 17 24.36 -1.26 9.42
CA PHE A 17 24.44 -2.39 8.52
C PHE A 17 23.34 -2.38 7.45
N LEU A 18 22.10 -2.10 7.83
CA LEU A 18 20.97 -2.00 6.88
C LEU A 18 21.21 -0.89 5.85
N VAL A 19 21.69 0.28 6.29
CA VAL A 19 22.00 1.40 5.38
C VAL A 19 23.18 1.06 4.46
N SER A 20 24.26 0.47 4.97
CA SER A 20 25.43 0.11 4.16
C SER A 20 25.13 -0.97 3.13
N THR A 21 24.14 -1.83 3.40
CA THR A 21 23.64 -2.85 2.46
C THR A 21 22.56 -2.32 1.51
N GLY A 22 22.24 -1.02 1.57
CA GLY A 22 21.32 -0.35 0.64
C GLY A 22 19.85 -0.39 1.02
N PHE A 23 19.49 -0.90 2.21
CA PHE A 23 18.12 -0.86 2.69
C PHE A 23 17.75 0.54 3.19
N LYS A 24 16.52 0.95 2.90
CA LYS A 24 15.93 2.22 3.34
C LYS A 24 14.70 1.94 4.18
N SER A 25 14.44 2.80 5.16
CA SER A 25 13.17 2.78 5.86
C SER A 25 12.04 3.17 4.91
N GLY A 26 10.90 2.52 5.03
CA GLY A 26 9.71 2.82 4.27
C GLY A 26 8.48 2.63 5.14
N LEU A 27 7.55 3.58 5.08
CA LEU A 27 6.24 3.38 5.66
C LEU A 27 5.47 2.39 4.78
N LYS A 28 4.88 1.38 5.42
CA LYS A 28 3.92 0.52 4.74
C LYS A 28 2.79 1.39 4.21
N LYS A 29 2.54 1.34 2.91
CA LYS A 29 1.41 2.06 2.31
C LYS A 29 0.12 1.61 3.00
N ALA A 30 -0.69 2.57 3.42
CA ALA A 30 -2.03 2.32 3.95
C ALA A 30 -2.95 1.87 2.80
N VAL A 31 -2.85 0.58 2.45
CA VAL A 31 -3.73 -0.06 1.49
C VAL A 31 -4.75 -0.87 2.26
N LEU A 32 -6.02 -0.76 1.86
CA LEU A 32 -7.08 -1.59 2.40
C LEU A 32 -6.70 -3.07 2.23
N LEU A 33 -6.75 -3.82 3.34
CA LEU A 33 -6.48 -5.26 3.30
C LEU A 33 -7.49 -5.94 2.36
N LEU A 34 -6.94 -6.60 1.33
CA LEU A 34 -7.72 -7.40 0.39
C LEU A 34 -7.95 -8.78 1.00
N THR A 35 -9.10 -8.94 1.66
CA THR A 35 -9.59 -10.26 2.06
C THR A 35 -9.72 -11.18 0.84
N PRO A 36 -9.69 -12.51 1.01
CA PRO A 36 -9.85 -13.45 -0.10
C PRO A 36 -11.11 -13.18 -0.93
N SER A 37 -12.22 -12.83 -0.28
CA SER A 37 -13.47 -12.44 -0.93
C SER A 37 -13.32 -11.21 -1.82
N ARG A 38 -12.72 -10.12 -1.31
CA ARG A 38 -12.45 -8.90 -2.09
C ARG A 38 -11.54 -9.16 -3.28
N ARG A 39 -10.53 -10.04 -3.12
CA ARG A 39 -9.63 -10.44 -4.20
C ARG A 39 -10.39 -11.17 -5.31
N LYS A 40 -11.26 -12.12 -4.95
CA LYS A 40 -12.11 -12.85 -5.91
C LYS A 40 -13.06 -11.90 -6.65
N ALA A 41 -13.74 -11.00 -5.95
CA ALA A 41 -14.65 -10.04 -6.55
C ALA A 41 -13.94 -9.12 -7.56
N ARG A 42 -12.74 -8.63 -7.22
CA ARG A 42 -11.90 -7.83 -8.14
C ARG A 42 -11.48 -8.63 -9.38
N LEU A 43 -11.10 -9.89 -9.21
CA LEU A 43 -10.73 -10.76 -10.34
C LEU A 43 -11.92 -11.02 -11.27
N VAL A 44 -13.11 -11.28 -10.72
CA VAL A 44 -14.33 -11.46 -11.49
C VAL A 44 -14.67 -10.19 -12.27
N PHE A 45 -14.59 -9.02 -11.62
CA PHE A 45 -14.79 -7.73 -12.29
C PHE A 45 -13.80 -7.53 -13.43
N ALA A 46 -12.51 -7.75 -13.18
CA ALA A 46 -11.47 -7.60 -14.20
C ALA A 46 -11.68 -8.54 -15.39
N LYS A 47 -11.98 -9.82 -15.15
CA LYS A 47 -12.29 -10.78 -16.21
C LYS A 47 -13.55 -10.39 -16.98
N LYS A 48 -14.59 -9.90 -16.30
CA LYS A 48 -15.85 -9.49 -16.93
C LYS A 48 -15.64 -8.34 -17.92
N TYR A 49 -14.78 -7.38 -17.59
CA TYR A 49 -14.60 -6.16 -18.39
C TYR A 49 -13.23 -6.06 -19.08
N HIS A 50 -12.45 -7.14 -19.14
CA HIS A 50 -11.10 -7.12 -19.73
C HIS A 50 -11.09 -6.73 -21.22
N HIS A 51 -12.20 -6.96 -21.92
CA HIS A 51 -12.37 -6.67 -23.35
C HIS A 51 -12.85 -5.24 -23.61
N PHE A 52 -13.14 -4.45 -22.57
CA PHE A 52 -13.62 -3.07 -22.75
C PHE A 52 -12.53 -2.19 -23.31
N ASN A 53 -12.86 -1.48 -24.38
CA ASN A 53 -12.05 -0.41 -24.92
C ASN A 53 -12.40 0.93 -24.27
N LYS A 54 -11.68 1.99 -24.66
CA LYS A 54 -11.88 3.35 -24.12
C LYS A 54 -13.32 3.84 -24.26
N ASN A 55 -13.99 3.57 -25.38
CA ASN A 55 -15.36 4.03 -25.62
C ASN A 55 -16.38 3.34 -24.71
N ASP A 56 -16.16 2.05 -24.40
CA ASP A 56 -17.03 1.30 -23.48
C ASP A 56 -16.99 1.86 -22.06
N TRP A 57 -15.83 2.38 -21.64
CA TRP A 57 -15.66 3.06 -20.36
C TRP A 57 -16.28 4.46 -20.36
N LEU A 58 -16.14 5.22 -21.45
CA LEU A 58 -16.66 6.59 -21.57
C LEU A 58 -18.19 6.66 -21.58
N ARG A 59 -18.88 5.60 -22.03
CA ARG A 59 -20.35 5.55 -22.07
C ARG A 59 -21.00 5.39 -20.68
N ARG A 60 -20.21 5.25 -19.62
CA ARG A 60 -20.72 4.96 -18.27
C ARG A 60 -20.63 6.20 -17.38
N VAL A 61 -21.68 6.41 -16.60
CA VAL A 61 -21.69 7.42 -15.54
C VAL A 61 -21.23 6.76 -14.25
N TYR A 62 -20.25 7.37 -13.59
CA TYR A 62 -19.73 6.95 -12.30
C TYR A 62 -20.12 7.97 -11.24
N THR A 63 -20.54 7.48 -10.08
CA THR A 63 -20.83 8.29 -8.91
C THR A 63 -19.94 7.86 -7.77
N VAL A 64 -19.49 8.81 -6.96
CA VAL A 64 -18.72 8.57 -5.76
C VAL A 64 -19.04 9.66 -4.74
N GLU A 65 -19.05 9.28 -3.48
CA GLU A 65 -19.12 10.24 -2.37
C GLU A 65 -17.71 10.44 -1.82
N ILE A 66 -17.33 11.69 -1.59
CA ILE A 66 -16.06 12.05 -0.98
C ILE A 66 -16.29 12.96 0.21
N LYS A 67 -15.44 12.82 1.22
CA LYS A 67 -15.42 13.75 2.36
C LYS A 67 -14.60 14.98 2.00
N ILE A 68 -15.19 16.17 2.18
CA ILE A 68 -14.52 17.47 1.98
C ILE A 68 -14.49 18.19 3.33
N ASN A 69 -13.29 18.44 3.85
CA ASN A 69 -13.12 19.15 5.11
C ASN A 69 -12.98 20.65 4.84
N ARG A 70 -13.77 21.47 5.55
CA ARG A 70 -13.71 22.94 5.46
C ARG A 70 -12.51 23.52 6.22
N LEU A 71 -12.16 22.95 7.38
CA LEU A 71 -10.99 23.31 8.18
C LEU A 71 -10.45 22.06 8.89
N GLY A 72 -9.13 21.87 8.92
CA GLY A 72 -8.47 20.77 9.64
C GLY A 72 -8.45 19.42 8.91
N SER A 73 -7.55 18.53 9.35
CA SER A 73 -7.51 17.13 8.90
C SER A 73 -8.29 16.23 9.88
N ASP A 74 -8.67 15.03 9.43
CA ASP A 74 -9.42 14.04 10.21
C ASP A 74 -8.62 13.37 11.35
N GLY A 75 -7.71 14.11 11.97
CA GLY A 75 -6.78 13.59 12.97
C GLY A 75 -5.49 13.09 12.34
N LYS A 76 -4.55 14.01 12.14
CA LYS A 76 -3.12 13.74 12.29
C LYS A 76 -2.65 14.55 13.50
N GLN A 77 -2.45 13.86 14.63
CA GLN A 77 -1.53 14.30 15.68
C GLN A 77 -0.18 13.64 15.41
#